data_AF-A0A8R7QL75-F1
#
_entry.id   AF-A0A8R7QL75-F1
#
_cell.length_a   1.000
_cell.length_b   1.000
_cell.length_c   1.000
_cell.angle_alpha   90.00
_cell.angle_beta   90.00
_cell.angle_gamma   90.00
#
_symmetry.space_group_name_H-M   'P 1'
#
loop_
_entity.id
_entity.type
_entity.pdbx_description
1 polymer ?
#
loop_
_entity_poly.entity_id
_entity_poly.type
_entity_poly.pdbx_seq_one_letter_code
_entity_poly.pdbx_strand_id
1 'polypeptide(L)' 'MEAKKVGLQVARNEDDGSFDRHSVATALRAVMVDEEARRGFVAGAAKMQAVVADTELHDRYIDEFVQHLRSYAASSAN' A
#
# COMPACT_ATOMS: atom_id res chain seq x y z
N MET A 1 -3.64 0.24 -5.50
CA MET A 1 -2.27 0.75 -5.76
C MET A 1 -2.25 1.66 -6.99
N GLU A 2 -2.76 1.22 -8.14
CA GLU A 2 -2.74 2.04 -9.36
C GLU A 2 -3.51 3.36 -9.29
N ALA A 3 -4.75 3.36 -8.76
CA ALA A 3 -5.54 4.58 -8.63
C ALA A 3 -4.86 5.66 -7.76
N LYS A 4 -4.03 5.23 -6.81
CA LYS A 4 -3.24 6.11 -5.94
C LYS A 4 -1.86 6.45 -6.53
N LYS A 5 -1.55 5.95 -7.73
CA LYS A 5 -0.23 6.03 -8.37
C LYS A 5 0.90 5.66 -7.40
N VAL A 6 0.76 4.55 -6.68
CA VAL A 6 1.86 4.05 -5.81
C VAL A 6 2.63 2.89 -6.45
N GLY A 7 2.21 2.45 -7.63
CA GLY A 7 2.82 1.40 -8.43
C GLY A 7 1.93 1.04 -9.62
N LEU A 8 2.50 0.30 -10.56
CA LEU A 8 1.85 -0.20 -11.78
C LEU A 8 1.88 -1.73 -11.75
N GLN A 9 0.74 -2.37 -11.95
CA GLN A 9 0.70 -3.82 -12.00
C GLN A 9 1.21 -4.31 -13.37
N VAL A 10 2.12 -5.29 -13.36
CA VAL A 10 2.56 -5.93 -14.60
C VAL A 10 1.38 -6.68 -15.21
N ALA A 11 1.13 -6.46 -16.50
CA ALA A 11 0.10 -7.20 -17.24
C ALA A 11 0.41 -8.71 -17.21
N ARG A 12 -0.61 -9.49 -16.88
CA ARG A 12 -0.55 -10.94 -16.76
C ARG A 12 -1.44 -11.59 -17.81
N ASN A 13 -1.07 -12.78 -18.24
CA ASN A 13 -1.92 -13.66 -19.02
C ASN A 13 -3.13 -14.07 -18.15
N GLU A 14 -4.33 -14.00 -18.72
CA GLU A 14 -5.58 -14.28 -18.02
C GLU A 14 -5.80 -15.78 -17.76
N ASP A 15 -5.20 -16.64 -18.59
CA ASP A 15 -5.39 -18.09 -18.50
C ASP A 15 -4.53 -18.74 -17.40
N ASP A 16 -3.27 -18.31 -17.27
CA ASP A 16 -2.28 -18.91 -16.36
C ASP A 16 -1.72 -17.93 -15.30
N GLY A 17 -2.08 -16.65 -15.37
CA GLY A 17 -1.62 -15.61 -14.46
C GLY A 17 -0.14 -15.24 -14.60
N SER A 18 0.58 -15.80 -15.59
CA SER A 18 1.99 -15.54 -15.83
C SER A 18 2.24 -14.17 -16.44
N PHE A 19 3.47 -13.69 -16.41
CA PHE A 19 3.90 -12.49 -17.13
C PHE A 19 5.15 -12.81 -17.95
N ASP A 20 5.34 -12.08 -19.05
CA ASP A 20 6.51 -12.23 -19.91
C ASP A 20 7.48 -11.05 -19.76
N ARG A 21 8.66 -11.18 -20.39
CA ARG A 21 9.70 -10.15 -20.34
C ARG A 21 9.25 -8.80 -20.92
N HIS A 22 8.34 -8.80 -21.90
CA HIS A 22 7.86 -7.59 -22.55
C HIS A 22 6.88 -6.85 -21.64
N SER A 23 5.95 -7.56 -20.98
CA SER A 23 5.02 -6.92 -20.04
C SER A 23 5.74 -6.30 -18.85
N VAL A 24 6.78 -6.97 -18.33
CA VAL A 24 7.67 -6.41 -17.29
C VAL A 24 8.40 -5.16 -17.80
N ALA A 25 9.03 -5.24 -18.98
CA ALA A 25 9.78 -4.12 -19.53
C ALA A 25 8.90 -2.90 -19.80
N THR A 26 7.65 -3.11 -20.22
CA THR A 26 6.67 -2.04 -20.42
C THR A 26 6.29 -1.37 -19.11
N ALA A 27 6.01 -2.14 -18.06
CA ALA A 27 5.71 -1.58 -16.74
C ALA A 27 6.90 -0.78 -16.18
N LEU A 28 8.12 -1.30 -16.31
CA LEU A 28 9.33 -0.59 -15.87
C LEU A 28 9.53 0.73 -16.59
N ARG A 29 9.35 0.76 -17.92
CA ARG A 29 9.45 2.01 -18.70
C ARG A 29 8.41 3.03 -18.27
N ALA A 30 7.16 2.60 -18.08
CA ALA A 30 6.07 3.49 -17.66
C ALA A 30 6.30 4.09 -16.26
N VAL A 31 6.94 3.35 -15.34
CA VAL A 31 7.20 3.84 -13.98
C VAL A 31 8.49 4.65 -13.88
N MET A 32 9.54 4.26 -14.62
CA MET A 32 10.91 4.76 -14.39
C MET A 32 11.45 5.66 -15.49
N VAL A 33 10.96 5.53 -16.72
CA VAL A 33 11.53 6.22 -17.91
C VAL A 33 10.64 7.34 -18.39
N ASP A 34 9.33 7.16 -18.35
CA ASP A 34 8.38 8.25 -18.61
C ASP A 34 8.41 9.24 -17.43
N GLU A 35 8.99 10.42 -17.64
CA GLU A 35 9.18 11.42 -16.59
C GLU A 35 7.87 11.95 -16.00
N GLU A 36 6.82 12.10 -16.80
CA GLU A 36 5.54 12.60 -16.31
C GLU A 36 4.82 11.53 -15.48
N ALA A 37 4.79 10.30 -15.99
CA ALA A 37 4.25 9.18 -15.24
C ALA A 37 5.04 8.93 -13.93
N ARG A 38 6.38 8.97 -13.99
CA ARG A 38 7.28 8.80 -12.84
C ARG A 38 7.00 9.80 -11.73
N ARG A 39 6.82 11.09 -12.06
CA ARG A 39 6.45 12.13 -11.07
C ARG A 39 5.15 11.80 -10.37
N GLY A 40 4.16 11.29 -11.12
CA GLY A 40 2.91 10.80 -10.57
C GLY A 40 3.12 9.66 -9.57
N PHE A 41 3.97 8.69 -9.89
CA PHE A 41 4.27 7.56 -9.01
C PHE A 41 5.02 7.97 -7.73
N VAL A 42 6.02 8.83 -7.85
CA VAL A 42 6.78 9.34 -6.70
C VAL A 42 5.88 10.15 -5.77
N ALA A 43 5.04 11.04 -6.32
CA ALA A 43 4.11 11.83 -5.52
C ALA A 43 3.04 10.97 -4.83
N GLY A 44 2.51 9.95 -5.52
CA GLY A 44 1.57 8.99 -4.95
C GLY A 44 2.21 8.20 -3.80
N ALA A 45 3.43 7.69 -4.02
CA ALA A 45 4.20 6.98 -3.00
C ALA A 45 4.48 7.84 -1.76
N ALA A 46 4.91 9.09 -1.93
CA ALA A 46 5.15 10.01 -0.81
C ALA A 46 3.88 10.28 0.01
N LYS A 47 2.74 10.49 -0.66
CA LYS A 47 1.44 10.66 0.03
C LYS A 47 1.04 9.41 0.81
N MET A 48 1.25 8.23 0.24
CA MET A 48 0.97 6.97 0.93
C MET A 48 1.92 6.75 2.12
N GLN A 49 3.20 7.06 1.93
CA GLN A 49 4.21 6.94 2.97
C GLN A 49 3.84 7.77 4.19
N ALA A 50 3.38 9.02 4.02
CA ALA A 50 2.96 9.86 5.14
C ALA A 50 1.87 9.24 6.01
N VAL A 51 1.01 8.39 5.43
CA VAL A 51 -0.05 7.68 6.18
C VAL A 51 0.48 6.38 6.78
N VAL A 52 1.16 5.56 5.99
CA VAL A 52 1.57 4.20 6.40
C VAL A 52 2.76 4.22 7.37
N ALA A 53 3.65 5.20 7.26
CA ALA A 53 4.85 5.31 8.09
C ALA A 53 4.59 5.97 9.45
N ASP A 54 3.38 6.48 9.71
CA ASP A 54 3.00 7.04 11.01
C ASP A 54 2.74 5.94 12.05
N THR A 55 3.82 5.24 12.40
CA THR A 55 3.81 4.11 13.34
C THR A 55 3.32 4.51 14.72
N GLU A 56 3.64 5.71 15.20
CA GLU A 56 3.18 6.21 16.50
C GLU A 56 1.64 6.36 16.56
N LEU A 57 1.02 6.86 15.47
CA LEU A 57 -0.43 6.92 15.38
C LEU A 57 -1.05 5.52 15.35
N HIS A 58 -0.51 4.63 14.51
CA HIS A 58 -1.04 3.27 14.37
C HIS A 58 -0.88 2.44 15.65
N ASP A 59 0.24 2.58 16.36
CA ASP A 59 0.50 1.91 17.63
C ASP A 59 -0.51 2.39 18.68
N ARG A 60 -0.77 3.70 18.79
CA ARG A 60 -1.81 4.22 19.69
C ARG A 60 -3.19 3.67 19.39
N TYR A 61 -3.59 3.58 18.11
CA TYR A 61 -4.88 3.00 17.76
C TYR A 61 -5.01 1.54 18.23
N ILE A 62 -3.95 0.76 18.08
CA ILE A 62 -3.92 -0.64 18.54
C ILE A 62 -3.95 -0.69 20.07
N ASP A 63 -3.16 0.14 20.75
CA ASP A 63 -3.08 0.17 22.21
C ASP A 63 -4.42 0.56 22.85
N GLU A 64 -5.08 1.61 22.32
CA GLU A 64 -6.41 2.04 22.78
C GLU A 64 -7.46 0.94 22.54
N PHE A 65 -7.40 0.27 21.39
CA PHE A 65 -8.29 -0.85 21.10
C PHE A 65 -8.08 -2.01 22.08
N VAL A 66 -6.82 -2.38 22.35
CA VAL A 66 -6.47 -3.41 23.33
C VAL A 66 -6.92 -3.02 24.74
N GLN A 67 -6.75 -1.76 25.13
CA GLN A 67 -7.21 -1.24 26.41
C GLN A 67 -8.72 -1.39 26.54
N HIS A 68 -9.48 -1.04 25.50
CA HIS A 68 -10.93 -1.18 25.49
C HIS A 68 -11.38 -2.64 25.69
N LEU A 69 -10.75 -3.58 24.98
CA LEU A 69 -11.03 -5.01 25.13
C LEU A 69 -10.73 -5.53 26.54
N ARG A 70 -9.62 -5.09 27.14
CA ARG A 70 -9.25 -5.45 28.52
C ARG A 70 -10.26 -4.92 29.54
N SER A 71 -10.67 -3.66 29.41
CA SER A 71 -11.67 -3.05 30.29
C SER A 71 -13.02 -3.75 30.18
N TYR A 72 -13.45 -4.13 28.98
CA TYR A 72 -14.67 -4.91 28.78
C TYR A 72 -14.59 -6.28 29.46
N ALA A 73 -13.50 -7.03 29.25
CA ALA A 73 -13.31 -8.35 29.87
C ALA A 73 -13.26 -8.29 31.41
N ALA A 74 -12.62 -7.27 31.98
CA ALA A 74 -12.58 -7.06 33.42
C ALA A 74 -13.98 -6.70 33.98
N SER A 75 -14.78 -5.98 33.21
CA SER A 75 -16.15 -5.60 33.60
C SER A 75 -17.14 -6.76 33.48
N SER A 76 -16.92 -7.71 32.57
CA SER A 76 -17.76 -8.91 32.44
C SER A 76 -17.44 -10.01 33.44
N ALA A 77 -16.32 -9.91 34.16
CA ALA A 77 -15.88 -10.86 35.18
C ALA A 77 -16.32 -10.49 36.61
N ASN A 78 -16.91 -9.30 36.79
CA ASN A 78 -17.55 -8.82 38.02
C ASN A 78 -19.07 -8.92 37.89
#